data_AF-V6DIS1-F1
#
_entry.id   AF-V6DIS1-F1
#
_cell.length_a   1.000
_cell.length_b   1.000
_cell.length_c   1.000
_cell.angle_alpha   90.00
_cell.angle_beta   90.00
_cell.angle_gamma   90.00
#
_symmetry.space_group_name_H-M   'P 1'
#
loop_
_entity.id
_entity.type
_entity.pdbx_description
1 polymer ?
#
loop_
_entity_poly.entity_id
_entity_poly.type
_entity_poly.pdbx_seq_one_letter_code
_entity_poly.pdbx_strand_id
1 'polypeptide(L)'
;MSPELKTAYEYYQLLLQMYRKNSCQLLNSLTDTSSWNLPPEMRQALKTIKKHKSEIGNSFVLPRLTNGPIEGINNHIKVIKRIAYGYNNFKHFRLRILLSLKNNVIFFST
;
A
#
# COMPACT_ATOMS: atom_id res chain seq x y z
N MET A 1 -32.16 -0.33 -4.26
CA MET A 1 -30.76 0.10 -4.16
C MET A 1 -30.56 1.26 -5.13
N SER A 2 -29.95 2.37 -4.72
CA SER A 2 -29.74 3.50 -5.66
C SER A 2 -28.78 3.08 -6.79
N PRO A 3 -28.95 3.60 -8.02
CA PRO A 3 -28.05 3.27 -9.14
C PRO A 3 -26.58 3.57 -8.82
N GLU A 4 -26.32 4.68 -8.13
CA GLU A 4 -24.99 5.08 -7.70
C GLU A 4 -24.34 4.08 -6.74
N LEU A 5 -25.08 3.63 -5.71
CA LEU A 5 -24.58 2.63 -4.76
C LEU A 5 -24.33 1.28 -5.44
N LYS A 6 -25.16 0.92 -6.42
CA LYS A 6 -24.97 -0.29 -7.21
C LYS A 6 -23.65 -0.24 -7.98
N THR A 7 -23.38 0.85 -8.69
CA THR A 7 -22.12 1.02 -9.44
C THR A 7 -20.90 1.03 -8.51
N ALA A 8 -20.99 1.71 -7.36
CA ALA A 8 -19.94 1.72 -6.36
C ALA A 8 -19.61 0.32 -5.85
N TYR A 9 -20.66 -0.44 -5.52
CA TYR A 9 -20.54 -1.82 -5.05
C TYR A 9 -19.92 -2.73 -6.11
N GLU A 10 -20.41 -2.68 -7.35
CA GLU A 10 -19.90 -3.51 -8.46
C GLU A 10 -18.41 -3.24 -8.72
N TYR A 11 -18.00 -1.96 -8.76
CA TYR A 11 -16.60 -1.60 -8.91
C TYR A 11 -15.73 -2.10 -7.74
N TYR A 12 -16.23 -1.99 -6.51
CA TYR A 12 -15.54 -2.53 -5.32
C TYR A 12 -15.41 -4.06 -5.37
N GLN A 13 -16.46 -4.77 -5.79
CA GLN A 13 -16.41 -6.22 -5.96
C GLN A 13 -15.41 -6.63 -7.05
N LEU A 14 -15.33 -5.89 -8.15
CA LEU A 14 -14.33 -6.10 -9.20
C LEU A 14 -12.91 -5.95 -8.64
N LEU A 15 -12.67 -4.92 -7.81
CA LEU A 15 -11.38 -4.70 -7.14
C LEU A 15 -11.00 -5.89 -6.25
N LEU A 16 -11.94 -6.37 -5.42
CA LEU A 16 -11.70 -7.51 -4.55
C LEU A 16 -11.41 -8.80 -5.33
N GLN A 17 -12.16 -9.05 -6.40
CA GLN A 17 -11.94 -10.22 -7.25
C GLN A 17 -10.58 -10.17 -7.95
N MET A 18 -10.21 -9.00 -8.47
CA MET A 18 -8.91 -8.74 -9.08
C MET A 18 -7.78 -9.07 -8.10
N TYR A 19 -7.86 -8.55 -6.87
CA TYR A 19 -6.87 -8.81 -5.82
C TYR A 19 -6.80 -10.27 -5.40
N ARG A 20 -7.94 -10.95 -5.20
CA ARG A 20 -7.97 -12.36 -4.80
C ARG A 20 -7.39 -13.30 -5.87
N LYS A 21 -7.62 -12.96 -7.15
CA LYS A 21 -7.19 -13.78 -8.29
C LYS A 21 -5.83 -13.35 -8.85
N ASN A 22 -5.22 -12.28 -8.35
CA ASN A 22 -3.99 -11.70 -8.90
C ASN A 22 -4.07 -11.52 -10.43
N SER A 23 -5.20 -11.02 -10.95
CA SER A 23 -5.49 -11.01 -12.39
C SER A 23 -5.18 -9.67 -13.03
N CYS A 24 -4.16 -9.61 -13.88
CA CYS A 24 -3.85 -8.44 -14.71
C CYS A 24 -4.98 -8.07 -15.67
N GLN A 25 -5.77 -9.05 -16.13
CA GLN A 25 -6.93 -8.81 -16.99
C GLN A 25 -8.00 -8.00 -16.25
N LEU A 26 -8.36 -8.42 -15.02
CA LEU A 26 -9.32 -7.69 -14.20
C LEU A 26 -8.78 -6.31 -13.79
N LEU A 27 -7.47 -6.17 -13.59
CA LEU A 27 -6.83 -4.87 -13.35
C LEU A 27 -7.00 -3.93 -14.55
N ASN A 28 -6.84 -4.43 -15.78
CA ASN A 28 -7.10 -3.64 -16.98
C ASN A 28 -8.55 -3.15 -17.01
N SER A 29 -9.52 -4.06 -16.87
CA SER A 29 -10.94 -3.70 -16.85
C SER A 29 -11.28 -2.66 -15.76
N LEU A 30 -10.67 -2.78 -14.58
CA LEU A 30 -10.83 -1.83 -13.50
C LEU A 30 -10.25 -0.45 -13.84
N THR A 31 -9.09 -0.41 -14.49
CA THR A 31 -8.50 0.86 -14.96
C THR A 31 -9.19 1.46 -16.17
N ASP A 32 -9.84 0.66 -17.01
CA ASP A 32 -10.54 1.19 -18.20
C ASP A 32 -11.88 1.85 -17.84
N THR A 33 -12.34 1.67 -16.61
CA THR A 33 -13.54 2.33 -16.08
C THR A 33 -13.41 3.86 -16.16
N SER A 34 -14.45 4.52 -16.70
CA SER A 34 -14.53 5.99 -16.72
C SER A 34 -14.74 6.54 -15.31
N SER A 35 -13.97 7.56 -14.93
CA SER A 35 -14.10 8.20 -13.61
C SER A 35 -15.48 8.81 -13.38
N TRP A 36 -16.18 9.22 -14.45
CA TRP A 36 -17.50 9.83 -14.37
C TRP A 36 -18.61 8.82 -14.05
N ASN A 37 -18.35 7.53 -14.29
CA ASN A 37 -19.27 6.45 -13.94
C ASN A 37 -19.17 6.06 -12.46
N LEU A 38 -18.18 6.59 -11.73
CA LEU A 38 -17.99 6.31 -10.31
C LEU A 38 -18.41 7.50 -9.45
N PRO A 39 -18.90 7.21 -8.22
CA PRO A 39 -19.12 8.24 -7.21
C PRO A 39 -17.85 9.05 -6.97
N PRO A 40 -17.96 10.37 -6.71
CA PRO A 40 -16.81 11.25 -6.50
C PRO A 40 -15.77 10.71 -5.51
N GLU A 41 -16.23 10.05 -4.45
CA GLU A 41 -15.44 9.46 -3.37
C GLU A 41 -14.49 8.37 -3.89
N MET A 42 -14.91 7.62 -4.91
CA MET A 42 -14.14 6.50 -5.48
C MET A 42 -13.23 6.94 -6.64
N ARG A 43 -13.44 8.12 -7.21
CA ARG A 43 -12.62 8.64 -8.33
C ARG A 43 -11.16 8.76 -7.94
N GLN A 44 -10.88 9.15 -6.69
CA GLN A 44 -9.50 9.26 -6.21
C GLN A 44 -8.83 7.88 -6.11
N ALA A 45 -9.55 6.85 -5.67
CA ALA A 45 -9.03 5.48 -5.64
C ALA A 45 -8.70 4.99 -7.06
N LEU A 46 -9.61 5.22 -8.04
CA LEU A 46 -9.35 4.89 -9.44
C LEU A 46 -8.10 5.60 -9.99
N LYS A 47 -7.92 6.90 -9.69
CA LYS A 47 -6.73 7.65 -10.09
C LYS A 47 -5.44 7.04 -9.54
N THR A 48 -5.44 6.67 -8.26
CA THR A 48 -4.29 6.02 -7.61
C THR A 48 -3.97 4.67 -8.25
N ILE A 49 -5.00 3.85 -8.51
CA ILE A 49 -4.83 2.53 -9.15
C ILE A 49 -4.29 2.68 -10.58
N LYS A 50 -4.81 3.66 -11.36
CA LYS A 50 -4.28 3.98 -12.69
C LYS A 50 -2.81 4.39 -12.63
N LYS A 51 -2.45 5.26 -11.69
CA LYS A 51 -1.08 5.75 -11.52
C LYS A 51 -0.09 4.62 -11.22
N HIS A 52 -0.49 3.64 -10.42
CA HIS A 52 0.38 2.54 -9.95
C HIS A 52 0.05 1.19 -10.61
N LYS A 53 -0.57 1.21 -11.80
CA LYS A 53 -1.06 0.02 -12.49
C LYS A 53 0.05 -1.00 -12.74
N SER A 54 1.22 -0.54 -13.17
CA SER A 54 2.37 -1.40 -13.43
C SER A 54 2.88 -2.10 -12.18
N GLU A 55 2.98 -1.38 -11.07
CA GLU A 55 3.48 -1.89 -9.79
C GLU A 55 2.50 -2.91 -9.20
N ILE A 56 1.20 -2.61 -9.30
CA ILE A 56 0.14 -3.54 -8.91
C ILE A 56 0.20 -4.81 -9.77
N GLY A 57 0.33 -4.68 -11.10
CA GLY A 57 0.47 -5.83 -12.00
C GLY A 57 1.71 -6.66 -11.69
N ASN A 58 2.85 -6.02 -11.41
CA ASN A 58 4.08 -6.71 -11.02
C ASN A 58 3.92 -7.47 -9.70
N SER A 59 3.13 -6.94 -8.75
CA SER A 59 2.86 -7.61 -7.47
C SER A 59 2.10 -8.93 -7.61
N PHE A 60 1.40 -9.15 -8.74
CA PHE A 60 0.69 -10.40 -9.02
C PHE A 60 1.61 -11.52 -9.51
N VAL A 61 2.75 -11.17 -10.10
CA VAL A 61 3.71 -12.11 -10.68
C VAL A 61 4.83 -12.44 -9.70
N LEU A 62 5.28 -11.45 -8.92
CA LEU A 62 6.36 -11.63 -7.96
C LEU A 62 5.90 -12.46 -6.75
N PRO A 63 6.82 -13.17 -6.07
CA PRO A 63 6.53 -13.85 -4.81
C PRO A 63 5.85 -12.89 -3.82
N ARG A 64 4.87 -13.41 -3.08
CA ARG A 64 4.05 -12.58 -2.19
C ARG A 64 4.91 -11.97 -1.08
N LEU A 65 5.29 -10.71 -1.25
CA LEU A 65 5.93 -9.92 -0.21
C LEU A 65 4.90 -9.64 0.89
N THR A 66 5.29 -9.87 2.13
CA THR A 66 4.45 -9.54 3.29
C THR A 66 4.79 -8.12 3.76
N ASN A 67 3.82 -7.43 4.35
CA ASN A 67 4.08 -6.12 4.96
C ASN A 67 4.86 -6.22 6.28
N GLY A 68 5.05 -7.43 6.83
CA GLY A 68 5.65 -7.67 8.14
C GLY A 68 7.00 -6.98 8.36
N PRO A 69 8.00 -7.13 7.47
CA PRO A 69 9.28 -6.45 7.61
C PRO A 69 9.16 -4.91 7.64
N ILE A 70 8.32 -4.34 6.76
CA ILE A 70 8.10 -2.89 6.68
C ILE A 70 7.38 -2.39 7.93
N GLU A 71 6.36 -3.12 8.40
CA GLU A 71 5.63 -2.82 9.63
C GLU A 71 6.54 -2.89 10.85
N GLY A 72 7.42 -3.90 10.92
CA GLY A 72 8.42 -4.05 11.97
C GLY A 72 9.37 -2.86 12.02
N ILE A 73 9.93 -2.45 10.88
CA ILE A 73 10.79 -1.26 10.78
C ILE A 73 10.03 0.01 11.19
N ASN A 74 8.81 0.21 10.70
CA ASN A 74 7.99 1.37 11.03
C ASN A 74 7.66 1.43 12.52
N ASN A 75 7.33 0.29 13.15
CA ASN A 75 7.10 0.21 14.58
C ASN A 75 8.38 0.54 15.37
N HIS A 76 9.53 0.00 14.95
CA HIS A 76 10.82 0.29 15.57
C HIS A 76 11.17 1.78 15.51
N ILE A 77 10.97 2.43 14.36
CA ILE A 77 11.14 3.88 14.20
C ILE A 77 10.21 4.66 15.13
N LYS A 78 8.94 4.22 15.26
CA LYS A 78 7.98 4.83 16.20
C LYS A 78 8.44 4.68 17.65
N VAL A 79 8.98 3.52 18.03
CA VAL A 79 9.56 3.29 19.36
C VAL A 79 10.74 4.24 19.60
N ILE A 80 11.68 4.35 18.67
CA ILE A 80 12.82 5.28 18.75
C ILE A 80 12.34 6.71 18.97
N LYS A 81 11.33 7.15 18.21
CA LYS A 81 10.75 8.49 18.36
C LYS A 81 10.12 8.68 19.74
N ARG A 82 9.39 7.68 20.25
CA ARG A 82 8.69 7.73 21.55
C ARG A 82 9.65 7.77 22.72
N ILE A 83 10.68 6.92 22.76
CA ILE A 83 11.65 6.86 23.86
C ILE A 83 12.52 8.12 23.95
N ALA A 84 12.71 8.82 22.84
CA ALA A 84 13.46 10.07 22.79
C ALA A 84 12.61 11.31 23.13
N TYR A 85 11.31 11.13 23.38
CA TYR A 85 10.33 12.24 23.52
C TYR A 85 10.30 13.19 22.31
N GLY A 86 10.60 12.65 21.12
CA GLY A 86 10.73 13.42 19.89
C GLY A 86 12.16 13.87 19.59
N TYR A 87 12.38 14.33 18.36
CA TYR A 87 13.65 14.86 17.90
C TYR A 87 13.43 16.23 17.28
N ASN A 88 14.19 17.22 17.74
CA ASN A 88 14.16 18.57 17.18
C ASN A 88 14.94 18.67 15.86
N ASN A 89 15.88 17.75 15.62
CA ASN A 89 16.71 17.71 14.42
C ASN A 89 16.54 16.38 13.69
N PHE A 90 16.02 16.43 12.46
CA PHE A 90 15.82 15.25 11.62
C PHE A 90 17.13 14.50 11.32
N LYS A 91 18.26 15.20 11.20
CA LYS A 91 19.56 14.55 10.98
C LYS A 91 19.92 13.62 12.15
N HIS A 92 19.68 14.06 13.39
CA HIS A 92 19.91 13.25 14.59
C HIS A 92 18.93 12.07 14.66
N PHE A 93 17.66 12.29 14.32
CA PHE A 93 16.68 11.21 14.27
C PHE A 93 17.06 10.14 13.25
N ARG A 94 17.40 10.55 12.02
CA ARG A 94 17.87 9.66 10.96
C ARG A 94 19.11 8.89 11.39
N LEU A 95 20.09 9.55 12.00
CA LEU A 95 21.30 8.88 12.49
C LEU A 95 20.96 7.82 13.54
N ARG A 96 20.07 8.13 14.50
CA ARG A 96 19.60 7.14 15.49
C ARG A 96 18.91 5.95 14.86
N ILE A 97 18.03 6.17 13.88
CA ILE A 97 17.35 5.08 13.14
C ILE A 97 18.39 4.18 12.46
N LEU A 98 19.34 4.77 11.71
CA LEU A 98 20.36 4.02 11.00
C LEU A 98 21.25 3.20 11.94
N LEU A 99 21.69 3.80 13.06
CA LEU A 99 22.46 3.10 14.09
C LEU A 99 21.66 1.93 14.69
N SER A 100 20.38 2.15 15.00
CA SER A 100 19.56 1.12 15.63
C SER A 100 19.20 -0.03 14.69
N LEU A 101 19.03 0.23 13.39
CA LEU A 101 18.72 -0.80 12.40
C LEU A 101 19.97 -1.58 11.96
N LYS A 102 21.14 -0.93 11.88
CA LYS A 102 22.41 -1.58 11.51
C LYS A 102 22.82 -2.68 12.50
N ASN A 103 22.50 -2.49 13.78
CA ASN A 103 22.78 -3.48 14.83
C ASN A 103 21.76 -4.64 14.85
N ASN A 104 20.64 -4.54 14.13
CA ASN A 104 19.57 -5.55 14.10
C ASN A 104 19.61 -6.45 12.85
N VAL A 105 20.60 -6.30 11.97
CA VAL A 105 20.73 -7.11 10.73
C VAL A 105 21.00 -8.60 11.02
N ILE A 106 21.28 -8.97 12.28
CA ILE A 106 21.44 -10.37 12.72
C ILE A 106 20.10 -11.15 12.71
N PHE A 107 18.94 -10.48 12.66
CA PHE A 107 17.62 -11.15 12.75
C PHE A 107 17.01 -11.65 11.43
N PHE A 108 17.71 -11.52 10.29
CA PHE A 108 17.23 -12.01 8.99
C PHE A 108 18.10 -13.13 8.39
N SER A 109 18.99 -13.72 9.19
CA SER A 109 19.84 -14.85 8.79
C SER A 109 19.67 -16.04 9.73
N THR A 110 18.48 -16.63 9.73
CA THR A 110 18.15 -18.00 10.16
C THR A 110 16.83 -18.36 9.50
#